data_AF-A0A525BY54-F1
#
_entry.id   AF-A0A525BY54-F1
#
_cell.length_a   1.000
_cell.length_b   1.000
_cell.length_c   1.000
_cell.angle_alpha   90.00
_cell.angle_beta   90.00
_cell.angle_gamma   90.00
#
_symmetry.space_group_name_H-M   'P 1'
#
loop_
_entity.id
_entity.type
_entity.pdbx_description
1 polymer ?
#
loop_
_entity_poly.entity_id
_entity_poly.type
_entity_poly.pdbx_seq_one_letter_code
_entity_poly.pdbx_strand_id
1 'polypeptide(L)'
;MVFKGGTSLSKAYKIIDRFSEDVDLAFISDGYSGNQVKKYLGEVEKEISNGLEYLKGDEKESKGSSYRKTVYKYPRATNEGDFGQASPQLLLEINSFTTPEPFKQIKLNSIVAEFLLEHGRSDLLEEFKLNGFYVNVLFS
;
A
#
# COMPACT_ATOMS: atom_id res chain seq x y z
N MET A 1 11.01 5.37 0.16
CA MET A 1 9.79 4.75 0.74
C MET A 1 10.11 3.33 1.16
N VAL A 2 9.61 2.90 2.32
CA VAL A 2 9.72 1.54 2.86
C VAL A 2 8.34 1.09 3.30
N PHE A 3 7.93 -0.11 2.89
CA PHE A 3 6.70 -0.76 3.30
C PHE A 3 6.91 -1.47 4.63
N LYS A 4 6.02 -1.23 5.60
CA LYS A 4 6.16 -1.70 6.99
C LYS A 4 4.85 -2.29 7.53
N GLY A 5 4.84 -2.63 8.81
CA GLY A 5 3.66 -3.13 9.52
C GLY A 5 3.38 -4.61 9.30
N GLY A 6 2.36 -5.14 9.99
CA GLY A 6 1.96 -6.56 9.88
C GLY A 6 1.56 -6.96 8.45
N THR A 7 1.12 -5.99 7.63
CA THR A 7 0.77 -6.19 6.22
C THR A 7 2.00 -6.43 5.33
N SER A 8 3.11 -5.75 5.62
CA SER A 8 4.35 -5.98 4.88
C SER A 8 4.89 -7.39 5.10
N LEU A 9 4.79 -7.91 6.33
CA LEU A 9 5.18 -9.28 6.66
C LEU A 9 4.30 -10.32 5.96
N SER A 10 2.98 -10.15 6.02
CA SER A 10 2.06 -11.09 5.38
C SER A 10 2.17 -11.10 3.86
N LYS A 11 2.28 -9.92 3.21
CA LYS A 11 2.34 -9.82 1.74
C LYS A 11 3.72 -10.12 1.17
N ALA A 12 4.80 -9.69 1.83
CA ALA A 12 6.15 -9.87 1.31
C ALA A 12 6.75 -11.24 1.63
N TYR A 13 6.33 -11.85 2.74
CA TYR A 13 6.82 -13.17 3.17
C TYR A 13 5.74 -14.26 3.13
N LYS A 14 4.55 -13.96 2.60
CA LYS A 14 3.43 -14.90 2.43
C LYS A 14 3.04 -15.62 3.72
N ILE A 15 3.15 -14.94 4.86
CA ILE A 15 3.01 -15.55 6.19
C ILE A 15 1.54 -15.90 6.51
N ILE A 16 0.56 -15.16 5.96
CA ILE A 16 -0.88 -15.41 6.16
C ILE A 16 -1.72 -15.01 4.93
N ASP A 17 -2.73 -15.82 4.60
CA ASP A 17 -3.72 -15.56 3.54
C ASP A 17 -4.93 -14.77 4.07
N ARG A 18 -4.71 -13.51 4.44
CA ARG A 18 -5.81 -12.57 4.72
C ARG A 18 -5.69 -11.32 3.86
N PHE A 19 -6.84 -10.81 3.42
CA PHE A 19 -6.90 -9.44 2.95
C PHE A 19 -6.50 -8.50 4.09
N SER A 20 -5.76 -7.45 3.73
CA SER A 20 -5.40 -6.39 4.65
C SER A 20 -5.90 -5.10 4.06
N GLU A 21 -6.64 -4.38 4.89
CA GLU A 21 -7.21 -3.08 4.63
C GLU A 21 -6.20 -1.95 4.90
N ASP A 22 -4.99 -2.24 5.37
CA ASP A 22 -4.02 -1.25 5.82
C ASP A 22 -2.78 -1.21 4.90
N VAL A 23 -2.35 -0.01 4.51
CA VAL A 23 -1.11 0.26 3.77
C VAL A 23 -0.21 1.17 4.60
N ASP A 24 0.82 0.59 5.21
CA ASP A 24 1.76 1.31 6.07
C ASP A 24 3.08 1.61 5.38
N LEU A 25 3.39 2.90 5.25
CA LEU A 25 4.57 3.39 4.58
C LEU A 25 5.42 4.29 5.48
N ALA A 26 6.74 4.14 5.35
CA ALA A 26 7.74 5.00 5.95
C ALA A 26 8.57 5.72 4.87
N PHE A 27 8.74 7.02 5.04
CA PHE A 27 9.58 7.86 4.20
C PHE A 27 10.90 8.16 4.94
N ILE A 28 12.00 7.67 4.39
CA ILE A 28 13.35 8.05 4.83
C ILE A 28 13.58 9.49 4.35
N SER A 29 13.57 10.43 5.28
CA SER A 29 13.52 11.88 5.01
C SER A 29 14.87 12.59 5.17
N ASP A 30 15.97 11.84 5.20
CA ASP A 30 17.32 12.37 5.38
C ASP A 30 17.66 13.43 4.33
N GLY A 31 18.06 14.62 4.80
CA GLY A 31 18.36 15.76 3.94
C GLY A 31 17.14 16.57 3.48
N TYR A 32 15.91 16.22 3.87
CA TYR A 32 14.71 17.00 3.56
C TYR A 32 14.38 17.98 4.70
N SER A 33 14.02 19.21 4.34
CA SER A 33 13.38 20.16 5.25
C SER A 33 11.94 19.75 5.56
N GLY A 34 11.38 20.23 6.68
CA GLY A 34 9.98 19.93 7.05
C GLY A 34 8.95 20.30 5.97
N ASN A 35 9.19 21.37 5.20
CA ASN A 35 8.33 21.75 4.08
C ASN A 35 8.44 20.77 2.90
N GLN A 36 9.66 20.31 2.59
CA GLN A 36 9.87 19.30 1.54
C GLN A 36 9.24 17.97 1.94
N VAL A 37 9.36 17.56 3.21
CA VAL A 37 8.68 16.36 3.74
C VAL A 37 7.16 16.49 3.58
N LYS A 38 6.56 17.59 4.06
CA LYS A 38 5.11 17.80 3.96
C LYS A 38 4.61 17.75 2.52
N LYS A 39 5.36 18.36 1.59
CA LYS A 39 5.04 18.35 0.16
C LYS A 39 5.14 16.94 -0.41
N TYR A 40 6.25 16.24 -0.18
CA TYR A 40 6.47 14.89 -0.67
C TYR A 40 5.40 13.91 -0.16
N LEU A 41 5.05 13.96 1.13
CA LEU A 41 3.98 13.12 1.68
C LEU A 41 2.62 13.37 1.00
N GLY A 42 2.30 14.62 0.64
CA GLY A 42 1.08 14.94 -0.11
C GLY A 42 1.11 14.46 -1.56
N GLU A 43 2.27 14.50 -2.22
CA GLU A 43 2.45 13.96 -3.57
C GLU A 43 2.30 12.44 -3.59
N VAL A 44 2.92 11.74 -2.64
CA VAL A 44 2.81 10.27 -2.50
C VAL A 44 1.39 9.85 -2.16
N GLU A 45 0.72 10.53 -1.22
CA GLU A 45 -0.70 10.30 -0.89
C GLU A 45 -1.55 10.36 -2.17
N LYS A 46 -1.39 11.43 -2.96
CA LYS A 46 -2.15 11.65 -4.20
C LYS A 46 -1.89 10.57 -5.25
N GLU A 47 -0.64 10.14 -5.40
CA GLU A 47 -0.25 9.12 -6.38
C GLU A 47 -0.84 7.75 -6.01
N ILE A 48 -0.69 7.35 -4.74
CA ILE A 48 -1.20 6.05 -4.24
C ILE A 48 -2.74 6.02 -4.28
N SER A 49 -3.39 7.14 -3.96
CA SER A 49 -4.85 7.20 -3.92
C SER A 49 -5.51 7.38 -5.29
N ASN A 50 -4.75 7.34 -6.39
CA ASN A 50 -5.31 7.50 -7.72
C ASN A 50 -6.33 6.38 -8.01
N GLY A 51 -7.54 6.75 -8.43
CA GLY A 51 -8.63 5.80 -8.66
C GLY A 51 -9.37 5.32 -7.41
N LEU A 52 -9.00 5.80 -6.22
CA LEU A 52 -9.71 5.54 -4.97
C LEU A 52 -10.64 6.71 -4.60
N GLU A 53 -11.75 6.41 -3.93
CA GLU A 53 -12.66 7.40 -3.38
C GLU A 53 -12.19 7.80 -1.98
N TYR A 54 -11.85 9.08 -1.78
CA TYR A 54 -11.38 9.58 -0.50
C TYR A 54 -12.54 9.81 0.48
N LEU A 55 -12.50 9.14 1.63
CA LEU A 55 -13.48 9.28 2.71
C LEU A 55 -13.07 10.43 3.64
N LYS A 56 -13.31 11.66 3.17
CA LYS A 56 -12.96 12.88 3.91
C LYS A 56 -13.75 12.99 5.21
N GLY A 57 -13.04 13.24 6.33
CA GLY A 57 -13.66 13.42 7.64
C GLY A 57 -13.99 12.11 8.36
N ASP A 58 -13.46 10.97 7.87
CA ASP A 58 -13.49 9.71 8.60
C ASP A 58 -12.81 9.86 9.98
N GLU A 59 -13.33 9.19 11.00
CA GLU A 59 -12.84 9.27 12.38
C GLU A 59 -11.37 8.83 12.54
N LYS A 60 -10.88 7.98 11.63
CA LYS A 60 -9.50 7.50 11.63
C LYS A 60 -8.56 8.48 10.94
N GLU A 61 -9.08 9.48 10.24
CA GLU A 61 -8.29 10.43 9.48
C GLU A 61 -7.43 11.32 10.39
N SER A 62 -6.13 11.43 10.09
CA SER A 62 -5.23 12.35 10.78
C SER A 62 -4.09 12.79 9.86
N LYS A 63 -3.85 14.10 9.73
CA LYS A 63 -2.82 14.66 8.85
C LYS A 63 -1.96 15.67 9.59
N GLY A 64 -0.63 15.54 9.48
CA GLY A 64 0.34 16.49 10.06
C GLY A 64 1.45 16.87 9.09
N SER A 65 2.49 17.59 9.51
CA SER A 65 3.60 17.94 8.60
C SER A 65 4.42 16.72 8.17
N SER A 66 4.56 15.75 9.07
CA SER A 66 5.43 14.57 8.92
C SER A 66 4.66 13.25 8.74
N TYR A 67 3.32 13.30 8.65
CA TYR A 67 2.49 12.11 8.48
C TYR A 67 1.14 12.35 7.78
N ARG A 68 0.60 11.27 7.23
CA ARG A 68 -0.73 11.13 6.63
C ARG A 68 -1.35 9.83 7.14
N LYS A 69 -2.57 9.91 7.64
CA LYS A 69 -3.44 8.78 7.95
C LYS A 69 -4.78 9.10 7.31
N THR A 70 -5.14 8.35 6.29
CA THR A 70 -6.26 8.68 5.38
C THR A 70 -7.03 7.44 5.03
N VAL A 71 -8.35 7.57 4.92
CA VAL A 71 -9.22 6.45 4.58
C VAL A 71 -9.76 6.64 3.17
N TYR A 72 -9.68 5.58 2.39
CA TYR A 72 -10.18 5.52 1.02
C TYR A 72 -11.12 4.35 0.84
N LYS A 73 -11.93 4.39 -0.21
CA LYS A 73 -12.74 3.27 -0.67
C LYS A 73 -12.29 2.89 -2.08
N TYR A 74 -12.07 1.60 -2.31
CA TYR A 74 -11.76 1.10 -3.65
C TYR A 74 -13.05 0.69 -4.39
N PRO A 75 -13.11 0.89 -5.71
CA PRO A 75 -14.27 0.50 -6.51
C PRO A 75 -14.43 -1.02 -6.50
N ARG A 76 -15.67 -1.50 -6.33
CA ARG A 76 -16.02 -2.92 -6.49
C ARG A 76 -16.57 -3.14 -7.90
N ALA A 77 -16.14 -4.22 -8.55
CA ALA A 77 -16.65 -4.61 -9.87
C ALA A 77 -18.12 -5.07 -9.81
N THR A 78 -18.59 -5.51 -8.65
CA THR A 78 -19.97 -5.87 -8.39
C THR A 78 -20.36 -5.48 -6.96
N ASN A 79 -21.60 -5.05 -6.78
CA ASN A 79 -22.21 -4.87 -5.46
C ASN A 79 -22.98 -6.11 -5.00
N GLU A 80 -23.04 -7.15 -5.85
CA GLU A 80 -23.70 -8.42 -5.58
C GLU A 80 -22.68 -9.44 -5.08
N GLY A 81 -22.94 -10.04 -3.92
CA GLY A 81 -22.09 -11.08 -3.32
C GLY A 81 -21.89 -10.89 -1.82
N ASP A 82 -21.65 -12.00 -1.11
CA ASP A 82 -21.21 -11.99 0.28
C ASP A 82 -19.68 -11.76 0.30
N PHE A 83 -19.26 -10.55 0.66
CA PHE A 83 -17.85 -10.21 0.86
C PHE A 83 -17.37 -10.56 2.28
N GLY A 84 -18.19 -11.24 3.09
CA GLY A 84 -17.91 -11.55 4.48
C GLY A 84 -17.56 -10.30 5.27
N GLN A 85 -16.47 -10.37 6.03
CA GLN A 85 -15.95 -9.24 6.82
C GLN A 85 -15.08 -8.27 6.02
N ALA A 86 -14.89 -8.48 4.71
CA ALA A 86 -14.00 -7.64 3.90
C ALA A 86 -14.64 -6.26 3.65
N SER A 87 -14.05 -5.24 4.29
CA SER A 87 -14.42 -3.84 4.08
C SER A 87 -13.88 -3.34 2.73
N PRO A 88 -14.64 -2.51 1.98
CA PRO A 88 -14.09 -1.83 0.82
C PRO A 88 -13.19 -0.64 1.18
N GLN A 89 -12.94 -0.44 2.48
CA GLN A 89 -12.13 0.67 2.97
C GLN A 89 -10.65 0.27 3.03
N LEU A 90 -9.80 1.22 2.69
CA LEU A 90 -8.35 1.14 2.76
C LEU A 90 -7.85 2.26 3.68
N LEU A 91 -7.13 1.92 4.73
CA LEU A 91 -6.39 2.87 5.55
C LEU A 91 -4.98 3.03 4.98
N LEU A 92 -4.66 4.22 4.50
CA LEU A 92 -3.32 4.59 4.05
C LEU A 92 -2.62 5.38 5.14
N GLU A 93 -1.50 4.85 5.63
CA GLU A 93 -0.61 5.51 6.58
C GLU A 93 0.76 5.78 5.96
N ILE A 94 1.20 7.03 5.97
CA ILE A 94 2.52 7.46 5.51
C ILE A 94 3.13 8.34 6.60
N ASN A 95 4.36 8.05 7.02
CA ASN A 95 5.07 8.84 8.03
C ASN A 95 6.55 9.01 7.65
N SER A 96 7.18 10.03 8.22
CA SER A 96 8.60 10.38 7.98
C SER A 96 9.45 10.40 9.24
N PHE A 97 8.85 10.09 10.39
CA PHE A 97 9.50 10.13 11.71
C PHE A 97 10.00 8.77 12.19
N THR A 98 9.87 7.72 11.38
CA THR A 98 10.42 6.40 11.68
C THR A 98 11.71 6.20 10.90
N THR A 99 12.64 5.42 11.46
CA THR A 99 13.86 4.97 10.80
C THR A 99 13.67 3.51 10.40
N PRO A 100 13.14 3.21 9.19
CA PRO A 100 12.77 1.86 8.80
C PRO A 100 14.00 1.06 8.33
N GLU A 101 14.97 0.84 9.21
CA GLU A 101 16.19 0.06 8.92
C GLU A 101 16.37 -1.12 9.89
N PRO A 102 16.90 -2.27 9.43
CA PRO A 102 17.26 -2.56 8.05
C PRO A 102 16.02 -2.90 7.19
N PHE A 103 16.08 -2.59 5.90
CA PHE A 103 15.07 -3.01 4.92
C PHE A 103 15.71 -3.84 3.80
N LYS A 104 14.91 -4.67 3.14
CA LYS A 104 15.33 -5.46 1.99
C LYS A 104 14.41 -5.19 0.81
N GLN A 105 14.98 -5.15 -0.39
CA GLN A 105 14.18 -5.10 -1.61
C GLN A 105 13.57 -6.49 -1.88
N ILE A 106 12.24 -6.55 -1.96
CA ILE A 106 11.48 -7.78 -2.21
C ILE A 106 10.63 -7.57 -3.46
N LYS A 107 10.59 -8.59 -4.33
CA LYS A 107 9.68 -8.62 -5.47
C LYS A 107 8.29 -9.03 -4.99
N LEU A 108 7.30 -8.17 -5.20
CA LEU A 108 5.90 -8.45 -4.92
C LEU A 108 5.14 -8.72 -6.22
N ASN A 109 4.22 -9.67 -6.16
CA ASN A 109 3.20 -9.91 -7.18
C ASN A 109 1.82 -9.68 -6.56
N SER A 110 0.85 -9.28 -7.36
CA SER A 110 -0.55 -9.36 -6.94
C SER A 110 -1.01 -10.82 -6.94
N ILE A 111 -2.04 -11.15 -6.16
CA ILE A 111 -2.63 -12.51 -6.16
C ILE A 111 -3.07 -12.91 -7.57
N VAL A 112 -3.62 -11.95 -8.34
CA VAL A 112 -4.00 -12.17 -9.75
C VAL A 112 -2.78 -12.51 -10.60
N ALA A 113 -1.66 -11.82 -10.43
CA ALA A 113 -0.44 -12.11 -11.16
C ALA A 113 0.13 -13.50 -10.82
N GLU A 114 0.10 -13.89 -9.54
CA GLU A 114 0.53 -15.23 -9.11
C GLU A 114 -0.34 -16.32 -9.73
N PHE A 115 -1.66 -16.14 -9.69
CA PHE A 115 -2.61 -17.06 -10.33
C PHE A 115 -2.34 -17.21 -11.83
N LEU A 116 -2.11 -16.11 -12.55
CA LEU A 116 -1.82 -16.15 -13.99
C LEU A 116 -0.50 -16.88 -14.28
N LEU A 117 0.54 -16.67 -13.47
CA LEU A 117 1.81 -17.39 -13.59
C LEU A 117 1.62 -18.90 -13.39
N GLU A 118 0.89 -19.29 -12.35
CA GLU A 118 0.62 -20.71 -12.03
C GLU A 118 -0.14 -21.42 -13.16
N HIS A 119 -0.94 -20.69 -13.94
CA HIS A 119 -1.70 -21.23 -15.06
C HIS A 119 -1.02 -21.01 -16.42
N GLY A 120 0.26 -20.62 -16.44
CA GLY A 120 1.03 -20.42 -17.67
C GLY A 120 0.58 -19.23 -18.52
N ARG A 121 -0.21 -18.31 -17.97
CA ARG A 121 -0.76 -17.13 -18.65
C ARG A 121 0.13 -15.89 -18.50
N SER A 122 1.42 -16.06 -18.78
CA SER A 122 2.38 -14.96 -18.71
C SER A 122 2.12 -13.87 -19.76
N ASP A 123 1.45 -14.22 -20.87
CA ASP A 123 0.95 -13.30 -21.90
C ASP A 123 0.10 -12.17 -21.29
N LEU A 124 -0.77 -12.52 -20.34
CA LEU A 124 -1.69 -11.57 -19.71
C LEU A 124 -1.01 -10.63 -18.72
N LEU A 125 0.17 -10.98 -18.20
CA LEU A 125 0.91 -10.11 -17.28
C LEU A 125 1.45 -8.87 -17.99
N GLU A 126 1.93 -9.04 -19.22
CA GLU A 126 2.40 -7.92 -20.05
C GLU A 126 1.23 -7.07 -20.54
N GLU A 127 0.19 -7.72 -21.07
CA GLU A 127 -1.01 -7.05 -21.60
C GLU A 127 -1.66 -6.14 -20.56
N PHE A 128 -1.89 -6.66 -19.35
CA PHE A 128 -2.56 -5.94 -18.27
C PHE A 128 -1.60 -5.24 -17.30
N LYS A 129 -0.29 -5.25 -17.59
CA LYS A 129 0.76 -4.63 -16.75
C LYS A 129 0.74 -5.13 -15.29
N LEU A 130 0.53 -6.43 -15.11
CA LEU A 130 0.49 -7.11 -13.81
C LEU A 130 1.83 -7.70 -13.38
N ASN A 131 2.90 -7.40 -14.11
CA ASN A 131 4.25 -7.82 -13.76
C ASN A 131 4.63 -7.39 -12.34
N GLY A 132 5.29 -8.30 -11.61
CA GLY A 132 5.75 -8.01 -10.25
C GLY A 132 6.72 -6.83 -10.20
N PHE A 133 6.67 -6.10 -9.10
CA PHE A 133 7.48 -4.90 -8.86
C PHE A 133 8.28 -5.05 -7.57
N TYR A 134 9.35 -4.29 -7.45
CA TYR A 134 10.22 -4.33 -6.27
C TYR A 134 9.81 -3.26 -5.26
N VAL A 135 9.77 -3.64 -3.99
CA VAL A 135 9.47 -2.74 -2.87
C VAL A 135 10.50 -2.94 -1.78
N ASN A 136 10.93 -1.86 -1.14
CA ASN A 136 11.71 -1.92 0.09
C ASN A 136 10.79 -2.31 1.24
N VAL A 137 11.06 -3.43 1.90
CA VAL A 137 10.25 -3.95 3.01
C VAL A 137 11.09 -3.97 4.27
N LEU A 138 10.55 -3.44 5.36
CA LEU A 138 11.19 -3.44 6.68
C LEU A 138 11.39 -4.89 7.15
N PHE A 139 12.61 -5.21 7.61
CA PHE A 139 12.88 -6.45 8.35
C PHE A 139 12.56 -6.19 9.83
N SER A 140 11.57 -6.88 10.38
CA SER A 140 11.25 -6.85 11.82
C SER A 140 11.68 -8.13 12.50
#